data_AF-A0A2V9N4U9-F1
#
_entry.id   AF-A0A2V9N4U9-F1
#
_cell.length_a   1.000
_cell.length_b   1.000
_cell.length_c   1.000
_cell.angle_alpha   90.00
_cell.angle_beta   90.00
_cell.angle_gamma   90.00
#
_symmetry.space_group_name_H-M   'P 1'
#
loop_
_entity.id
_entity.type
_entity.pdbx_description
1 polymer ?
#
loop_
_entity_poly.entity_id
_entity_poly.type
_entity_poly.pdbx_seq_one_letter_code
_entity_poly.pdbx_strand_id
1 'polypeptide(L)'
;MIDGRDTGRLTPTLFSFDKAGTHTVLVRRTGFLEETSTVNVQSGQPGNVNVTLKRLGSTDEIHGAGGKFKKVFGRGSASSMGTVSVKTQPKGAQIMINGRVLDKTAPYDFYLNPGTYVIDITMPGYRNLHRVINVEEGEKVAIEEILSQQ
;
A
#
# COMPACT_ATOMS: atom_id res chain seq x y z
N MET A 1 2.73 4.97 -15.93
CA MET A 1 2.04 6.25 -16.17
C MET A 1 3.08 7.34 -16.32
N ILE A 2 2.77 8.35 -17.11
CA ILE A 2 3.62 9.52 -17.35
C ILE A 2 2.76 10.77 -17.10
N ASP A 3 3.21 11.68 -16.24
CA ASP A 3 2.51 12.91 -15.87
C ASP A 3 1.04 12.69 -15.49
N GLY A 4 0.80 11.62 -14.70
CA GLY A 4 -0.55 11.23 -14.27
C GLY A 4 -1.41 10.55 -15.35
N ARG A 5 -0.92 10.39 -16.59
CA ARG A 5 -1.63 9.69 -17.67
C ARG A 5 -1.16 8.24 -17.80
N ASP A 6 -2.11 7.30 -17.84
CA ASP A 6 -1.78 5.92 -18.18
C ASP A 6 -1.40 5.82 -19.66
N THR A 7 -0.27 5.16 -19.92
CA THR A 7 0.30 5.07 -21.27
C THR A 7 0.04 3.72 -21.93
N GLY A 8 -0.51 2.74 -21.21
CA GLY A 8 -0.70 1.37 -21.68
C GLY A 8 0.59 0.60 -22.00
N ARG A 9 1.78 1.17 -21.72
CA ARG A 9 3.07 0.55 -22.04
C ARG A 9 3.61 -0.29 -20.88
N LEU A 10 4.32 -1.36 -21.23
CA LEU A 10 5.07 -2.20 -20.30
C LEU A 10 6.58 -1.92 -20.43
N THR A 11 7.35 -2.19 -19.37
CA THR A 11 8.81 -2.00 -19.39
C THR A 11 9.54 -3.20 -20.01
N PRO A 12 10.72 -3.00 -20.62
CA PRO A 12 11.32 -1.69 -20.94
C PRO A 12 10.58 -1.01 -22.11
N THR A 13 10.45 0.32 -22.06
CA THR A 13 9.81 1.10 -23.12
C THR A 13 10.48 2.46 -23.26
N LEU A 14 10.38 3.02 -24.46
CA LEU A 14 10.80 4.38 -24.78
C LEU A 14 9.56 5.29 -24.89
N PHE A 15 9.69 6.53 -24.45
CA PHE A 15 8.67 7.57 -24.59
C PHE A 15 9.26 8.82 -25.22
N SER A 16 8.42 9.52 -25.99
CA SER A 16 8.72 10.84 -26.54
C SER A 16 7.84 11.86 -25.85
N PHE A 17 8.42 13.02 -25.55
CA PHE A 17 7.75 14.13 -24.90
C PHE A 17 7.68 15.31 -25.88
N ASP A 18 6.50 15.91 -26.02
CA ASP A 18 6.31 17.08 -26.90
C ASP A 18 6.97 18.35 -26.33
N LYS A 19 7.28 18.35 -25.03
CA LYS A 19 7.90 19.47 -24.33
C LYS A 19 9.10 18.97 -23.55
N ALA A 20 10.19 19.73 -23.63
CA ALA A 20 11.30 19.57 -22.69
C ALA A 20 10.84 20.00 -21.29
N GLY A 21 11.38 19.36 -20.26
CA GLY A 21 11.03 19.65 -18.88
C GLY A 21 11.13 18.44 -17.96
N THR A 22 10.69 18.64 -16.71
CA THR A 22 10.60 17.57 -15.72
C THR A 22 9.28 16.83 -15.89
N HIS A 23 9.37 15.53 -16.07
CA HIS A 23 8.24 14.62 -16.17
C HIS A 23 8.22 13.66 -15.00
N THR A 24 7.02 13.31 -14.56
CA THR A 24 6.79 12.33 -13.49
C THR A 24 6.47 10.97 -14.12
N VAL A 25 7.19 9.95 -13.68
CA VAL A 25 7.00 8.56 -14.11
C VAL A 25 6.51 7.76 -12.91
N LEU A 26 5.30 7.23 -12.98
CA LEU A 26 4.80 6.25 -12.02
C LEU A 26 4.86 4.86 -12.64
N VAL A 27 5.55 3.94 -11.97
CA VAL A 27 5.66 2.54 -12.34
C VAL A 27 4.88 1.71 -11.34
N ARG A 28 3.96 0.89 -11.85
CA ARG A 28 3.13 -0.01 -11.05
C ARG A 28 3.22 -1.43 -11.60
N ARG A 29 3.17 -2.40 -10.68
CA ARG A 29 3.07 -3.82 -11.01
C ARG A 29 2.31 -4.51 -9.88
N THR A 30 1.32 -5.34 -10.22
CA THR A 30 0.56 -6.10 -9.22
C THR A 30 1.48 -6.88 -8.28
N GLY A 31 1.26 -6.75 -6.97
CA GLY A 31 2.08 -7.38 -5.93
C GLY A 31 3.36 -6.60 -5.56
N PHE A 32 3.57 -5.41 -6.14
CA PHE A 32 4.68 -4.53 -5.82
C PHE A 32 4.17 -3.15 -5.40
N LEU A 33 4.93 -2.48 -4.55
CA LEU A 33 4.72 -1.08 -4.21
C LEU A 33 4.95 -0.25 -5.48
N GLU A 34 4.00 0.61 -5.80
CA GLU A 34 4.13 1.57 -6.88
C GLU A 34 5.19 2.62 -6.55
N GLU A 35 6.03 2.93 -7.53
CA GLU A 35 7.16 3.84 -7.38
C GLU A 35 7.01 5.00 -8.34
N THR A 36 7.20 6.21 -7.80
CA THR A 36 7.19 7.44 -8.59
C THR A 36 8.62 7.96 -8.70
N SER A 37 9.05 8.25 -9.92
CA SER A 37 10.33 8.85 -10.24
C SER A 37 10.12 10.09 -11.10
N THR A 38 11.14 10.95 -11.18
CA THR A 38 11.13 12.08 -12.10
C THR A 38 12.26 11.96 -13.10
N VAL A 39 12.05 12.54 -14.28
CA VAL A 39 13.07 12.62 -15.32
C VAL A 39 13.04 13.99 -15.95
N ASN A 40 14.19 14.61 -16.09
CA ASN A 40 14.31 15.83 -16.87
C ASN A 40 14.67 15.44 -18.31
N VAL A 41 13.84 15.86 -19.26
CA VAL A 41 14.02 15.56 -20.68
C VAL A 41 14.33 16.86 -21.41
N GLN A 42 15.40 16.84 -22.19
CA GLN A 42 15.79 17.96 -23.04
C GLN A 42 15.50 17.62 -24.50
N SER A 43 15.27 18.65 -25.33
CA SER A 43 14.96 18.46 -26.75
C SER A 43 16.08 17.67 -27.44
N GLY A 44 15.71 16.55 -28.07
CA GLY A 44 16.65 15.69 -28.81
C GLY A 44 17.56 14.80 -27.95
N GLN A 45 17.43 14.82 -26.61
CA GLN A 45 18.22 13.98 -25.71
C GLN A 45 17.33 12.97 -24.96
N PRO A 46 17.72 11.67 -24.92
CA PRO A 46 16.96 10.67 -24.18
C PRO A 46 17.16 10.84 -22.67
N GLY A 47 16.06 10.95 -21.92
CA GLY A 47 16.06 10.79 -20.47
C GLY A 47 16.02 9.32 -20.08
N ASN A 48 16.78 8.91 -19.06
CA ASN A 48 16.78 7.55 -18.54
C ASN A 48 16.13 7.50 -17.17
N VAL A 49 15.27 6.50 -16.95
CA VAL A 49 14.63 6.23 -15.66
C VAL A 49 14.82 4.77 -15.32
N ASN A 50 15.52 4.52 -14.22
CA ASN A 50 15.68 3.19 -13.65
C ASN A 50 14.87 3.14 -12.36
N VAL A 51 13.87 2.24 -12.30
CA VAL A 51 13.00 2.07 -11.12
C VAL A 51 13.13 0.65 -10.61
N THR A 52 13.38 0.52 -9.31
CA THR A 52 13.35 -0.77 -8.61
C THR A 52 12.10 -0.86 -7.77
N LEU A 53 11.18 -1.77 -8.13
CA LEU A 53 9.95 -1.97 -7.37
C LEU A 53 10.17 -2.86 -6.15
N LYS A 54 9.66 -2.43 -4.99
CA LYS A 54 9.65 -3.23 -3.77
C LYS A 54 8.45 -4.17 -3.79
N ARG A 55 8.63 -5.45 -3.45
CA ARG A 55 7.51 -6.40 -3.38
C ARG A 55 6.68 -6.12 -2.13
N LEU A 56 5.36 -6.22 -2.24
CA LEU A 56 4.47 -6.14 -1.09
C LEU A 56 4.49 -7.46 -0.29
N GLY A 57 4.13 -7.36 1.00
CA GLY A 57 3.90 -8.49 1.88
C GLY A 57 2.73 -9.35 1.41
N SER A 58 2.72 -10.61 1.83
CA SER A 58 1.66 -11.56 1.46
C SER A 58 0.36 -11.23 2.21
N THR A 59 -0.76 -11.26 1.50
CA THR A 59 -2.11 -11.12 2.06
C THR A 59 -2.88 -12.44 2.08
N ASP A 60 -2.23 -13.57 1.78
CA ASP A 60 -2.84 -14.91 1.88
C ASP A 60 -3.18 -15.25 3.34
N GLU A 61 -2.30 -14.87 4.26
CA GLU A 61 -2.38 -15.13 5.69
C GLU A 61 -2.65 -13.84 6.48
N ILE A 62 -3.91 -13.41 6.49
CA ILE A 62 -4.38 -12.32 7.37
C ILE A 62 -5.25 -12.95 8.45
N HIS A 63 -4.87 -12.74 9.71
CA HIS A 63 -5.60 -13.33 10.84
C HIS A 63 -6.18 -12.27 11.75
N GLY A 64 -7.48 -12.32 12.03
CA GLY A 64 -8.08 -11.42 13.01
C GLY A 64 -7.52 -11.66 14.41
N ALA A 65 -7.28 -10.58 15.17
CA ALA A 65 -6.67 -10.66 16.50
C ALA A 65 -7.61 -11.22 17.61
N GLY A 66 -8.65 -11.96 17.23
CA GLY A 66 -9.63 -12.55 18.13
C GLY A 66 -9.11 -13.74 18.92
N GLY A 67 -9.66 -13.96 20.11
CA GLY A 67 -9.19 -14.95 21.09
C GLY A 67 -9.17 -16.41 20.63
N LYS A 68 -9.82 -16.75 19.51
CA LYS A 68 -9.72 -18.09 18.90
C LYS A 68 -8.39 -18.31 18.17
N PHE A 69 -7.86 -17.28 17.49
CA PHE A 69 -6.59 -17.36 16.78
C PHE A 69 -5.42 -17.67 17.73
N LYS A 70 -5.37 -16.96 18.86
CA LYS A 70 -4.34 -17.16 19.91
C LYS A 70 -4.39 -18.54 20.58
N LYS A 71 -5.53 -19.25 20.49
CA LYS A 71 -5.68 -20.63 21.01
C LYS A 71 -5.26 -21.69 19.98
N VAL A 72 -5.43 -21.43 18.68
CA VAL A 72 -5.13 -22.39 17.60
C VAL A 72 -3.65 -22.38 17.21
N PHE A 73 -3.00 -21.23 17.23
CA PHE A 73 -1.60 -21.08 16.77
C PHE A 73 -0.52 -21.29 17.84
N GLY A 74 -0.91 -21.74 19.04
CA GLY A 74 0.00 -21.80 20.18
C GLY A 74 0.60 -20.42 20.52
N ARG A 75 1.34 -20.33 21.62
CA ARG A 75 1.93 -19.07 22.09
C ARG A 75 3.14 -18.61 21.21
N GLY A 76 3.46 -19.35 20.13
CA GLY A 76 4.67 -19.20 19.32
C GLY A 76 4.45 -18.59 17.93
N SER A 77 3.46 -19.03 17.15
CA SER A 77 3.29 -18.57 15.75
C SER A 77 2.66 -17.18 15.63
N ALA A 78 1.89 -16.74 16.62
CA ALA A 78 1.47 -15.33 16.69
C ALA A 78 2.62 -14.39 17.08
N SER A 79 3.73 -14.93 17.60
CA SER A 79 4.90 -14.15 18.01
C SER A 79 5.82 -13.82 16.83
N SER A 80 5.76 -14.62 15.74
CA SER A 80 6.49 -14.34 14.49
C SER A 80 5.76 -13.35 13.57
N MET A 81 4.51 -12.99 13.90
CA MET A 81 3.70 -12.03 13.15
C MET A 81 3.68 -10.68 13.84
N GLY A 82 3.54 -9.61 13.05
CA GLY A 82 3.24 -8.28 13.58
C GLY A 82 1.74 -8.09 13.78
N THR A 83 1.36 -7.23 14.72
CA THR A 83 -0.03 -6.83 14.97
C THR A 83 -0.27 -5.45 14.36
N VAL A 84 -1.33 -5.30 13.59
CA VAL A 84 -1.78 -4.01 13.08
C VAL A 84 -3.14 -3.66 13.70
N SER A 85 -3.23 -2.49 14.31
CA SER A 85 -4.47 -1.92 14.85
C SER A 85 -4.90 -0.75 14.00
N VAL A 86 -6.09 -0.81 13.41
CA VAL A 86 -6.64 0.28 12.60
C VAL A 86 -7.87 0.83 13.31
N LYS A 87 -7.86 2.13 13.63
CA LYS A 87 -8.97 2.85 14.24
C LYS A 87 -9.25 4.13 13.48
N THR A 88 -10.53 4.40 13.26
CA THR A 88 -10.97 5.62 12.58
C THR A 88 -12.03 6.35 13.38
N GLN A 89 -12.10 7.67 13.16
CA GLN A 89 -13.22 8.50 13.57
C GLN A 89 -13.80 9.24 12.35
N PRO A 90 -15.06 9.00 11.97
CA PRO A 90 -16.00 8.04 12.57
C PRO A 90 -15.59 6.57 12.36
N LYS A 91 -16.20 5.66 13.14
CA LYS A 91 -16.02 4.21 13.03
C LYS A 91 -16.76 3.67 11.80
N GLY A 92 -16.41 2.47 11.37
CA GLY A 92 -17.04 1.77 10.26
C GLY A 92 -16.34 1.99 8.91
N ALA A 93 -15.11 2.52 8.90
CA ALA A 93 -14.34 2.66 7.68
C ALA A 93 -13.96 1.28 7.13
N GLN A 94 -14.08 1.09 5.82
CA GLN A 94 -13.65 -0.11 5.15
C GLN A 94 -12.12 -0.14 5.08
N ILE A 95 -11.53 -1.28 5.46
CA ILE A 95 -10.09 -1.51 5.42
C ILE A 95 -9.77 -2.43 4.23
N MET A 96 -8.75 -2.06 3.47
CA MET A 96 -8.21 -2.84 2.36
C MET A 96 -6.69 -2.95 2.50
N ILE A 97 -6.14 -4.14 2.26
CA ILE A 97 -4.70 -4.44 2.38
C ILE A 97 -4.19 -4.96 1.05
N ASN A 98 -3.22 -4.26 0.44
CA ASN A 98 -2.67 -4.57 -0.88
C ASN A 98 -3.79 -4.81 -1.93
N GLY A 99 -4.86 -4.00 -1.89
CA GLY A 99 -6.03 -4.16 -2.77
C GLY A 99 -7.05 -5.24 -2.35
N ARG A 100 -6.78 -6.03 -1.30
CA ARG A 100 -7.73 -7.04 -0.76
C ARG A 100 -8.60 -6.43 0.33
N VAL A 101 -9.90 -6.40 0.11
CA VAL A 101 -10.90 -5.91 1.08
C VAL A 101 -10.98 -6.89 2.26
N LEU A 102 -10.97 -6.37 3.49
CA LEU A 102 -11.23 -7.17 4.68
C LEU A 102 -12.73 -7.28 4.96
N ASP A 103 -13.16 -8.41 5.51
CA ASP A 103 -14.54 -8.62 5.96
C ASP A 103 -14.93 -7.78 7.20
N LYS A 104 -13.98 -7.03 7.78
CA LYS A 104 -14.14 -6.22 8.98
C LYS A 104 -13.79 -4.76 8.70
N THR A 105 -14.51 -3.86 9.36
CA THR A 105 -14.31 -2.41 9.30
C THR A 105 -13.61 -1.89 10.54
N ALA A 106 -12.99 -0.70 10.47
CA ALA A 106 -12.37 -0.06 11.62
C ALA A 106 -13.41 0.25 12.74
N PRO A 107 -13.08 0.08 14.04
CA PRO A 107 -11.80 -0.36 14.56
C PRO A 107 -11.59 -1.88 14.43
N TYR A 108 -10.41 -2.29 13.98
CA TYR A 108 -10.07 -3.71 13.81
C TYR A 108 -8.58 -3.98 14.02
N ASP A 109 -8.30 -5.05 14.75
CA ASP A 109 -6.95 -5.55 15.02
C ASP A 109 -6.74 -6.88 14.30
N PHE A 110 -5.61 -7.02 13.62
CA PHE A 110 -5.26 -8.22 12.87
C PHE A 110 -3.74 -8.45 12.85
N TYR A 111 -3.35 -9.67 12.51
CA TYR A 111 -1.97 -10.11 12.38
C TYR A 111 -1.58 -10.21 10.91
N LEU A 112 -0.35 -9.79 10.61
CA LEU A 112 0.30 -9.92 9.30
C LEU A 112 1.68 -10.55 9.49
N ASN A 113 2.10 -11.32 8.49
CA ASN A 113 3.50 -11.73 8.39
C ASN A 113 4.38 -10.48 8.20
N PRO A 114 5.68 -10.55 8.55
CA PRO A 114 6.59 -9.43 8.30
C PRO A 114 6.63 -9.05 6.82
N GLY A 115 6.58 -7.75 6.53
CA GLY A 115 6.58 -7.23 5.17
C GLY A 115 6.04 -5.81 5.03
N THR A 116 6.10 -5.29 3.81
CA THR A 116 5.56 -3.96 3.47
C THR A 116 4.14 -4.07 2.93
N TYR A 117 3.22 -3.29 3.48
CA TYR A 117 1.80 -3.35 3.14
C TYR A 117 1.28 -1.97 2.78
N VAL A 118 0.40 -1.93 1.78
CA VAL A 118 -0.45 -0.79 1.48
C VAL A 118 -1.78 -1.00 2.19
N ILE A 119 -2.16 -0.04 3.03
CA ILE A 119 -3.43 0.00 3.73
C ILE A 119 -4.24 1.17 3.18
N ASP A 120 -5.35 0.84 2.51
CA ASP A 120 -6.33 1.81 2.06
C ASP A 120 -7.54 1.78 3.01
N ILE A 121 -7.93 2.97 3.47
CA ILE A 121 -9.07 3.16 4.37
C ILE A 121 -10.06 4.07 3.66
N THR A 122 -11.28 3.58 3.49
CA THR A 122 -12.33 4.30 2.75
C THR A 122 -13.62 4.38 3.55
N MET A 123 -14.33 5.49 3.41
CA MET A 123 -15.66 5.66 3.99
C MET A 123 -16.49 6.61 3.11
N PRO A 124 -17.76 6.28 2.81
CA PRO A 124 -18.63 7.15 2.02
C PRO A 124 -18.72 8.57 2.60
N GLY A 125 -18.46 9.58 1.77
CA GLY A 125 -18.48 11.00 2.17
C GLY A 125 -17.18 11.51 2.80
N TYR A 126 -16.14 10.68 2.88
CA TYR A 126 -14.85 11.04 3.46
C TYR A 126 -13.72 10.82 2.47
N ARG A 127 -12.62 11.56 2.67
CA ARG A 127 -11.39 11.42 1.89
C ARG A 127 -10.77 10.06 2.17
N ASN A 128 -10.41 9.35 1.09
CA ASN A 128 -9.69 8.10 1.19
C ASN A 128 -8.32 8.32 1.83
N LEU A 129 -7.92 7.42 2.71
CA LEU A 129 -6.58 7.39 3.27
C LEU A 129 -5.79 6.25 2.66
N HIS A 130 -4.58 6.59 2.22
CA HIS A 130 -3.59 5.65 1.71
C HIS A 130 -2.38 5.67 2.64
N ARG A 131 -1.99 4.51 3.14
CA ARG A 131 -0.83 4.35 4.04
C ARG A 131 0.03 3.19 3.57
N VAL A 132 1.34 3.40 3.57
CA VAL A 132 2.32 2.32 3.40
C VAL A 132 2.92 2.07 4.76
N ILE A 133 2.82 0.84 5.25
CA ILE A 133 3.39 0.42 6.53
C ILE A 133 4.42 -0.69 6.29
N ASN A 134 5.47 -0.69 7.10
CA ASN A 134 6.33 -1.85 7.25
C ASN A 134 5.92 -2.55 8.54
N VAL A 135 5.74 -3.87 8.50
CA VAL A 135 5.41 -4.70 9.65
C VAL A 135 6.60 -5.60 9.91
N GLU A 136 7.18 -5.53 11.10
CA GLU A 136 8.25 -6.42 11.53
C GLU A 136 7.73 -7.55 12.44
N GLU A 137 8.55 -8.56 12.67
CA GLU A 137 8.23 -9.67 13.57
C GLU A 137 7.91 -9.15 14.99
N GLY A 138 6.75 -9.54 15.52
CA GLY A 138 6.32 -9.15 16.87
C GLY A 138 5.99 -7.67 17.04
N GLU A 139 6.14 -6.86 16.00
CA GLU A 139 5.89 -5.42 16.02
C GLU A 139 4.39 -5.13 16.21
N LYS A 140 4.08 -3.96 16.79
CA LYS A 140 2.73 -3.43 16.86
C LYS A 140 2.65 -2.11 16.09
N VAL A 141 1.94 -2.12 14.98
CA VAL A 141 1.65 -0.92 14.18
C VAL A 141 0.25 -0.42 14.53
N ALA A 142 0.12 0.86 14.87
CA ALA A 142 -1.17 1.50 15.12
C ALA A 142 -1.44 2.59 14.09
N ILE A 143 -2.61 2.53 13.45
CA ILE A 143 -3.13 3.54 12.53
C ILE A 143 -4.37 4.13 13.18
N GLU A 144 -4.27 5.36 13.67
CA GLU A 144 -5.37 6.08 14.33
C GLU A 144 -5.64 7.39 13.56
N GLU A 145 -6.77 7.45 12.87
CA GLU A 145 -7.05 8.53 11.92
C GLU A 145 -8.43 9.16 12.13
N ILE A 146 -8.51 10.48 12.03
CA ILE A 146 -9.77 11.23 11.98
C ILE A 146 -10.05 11.54 10.51
N LEU A 147 -11.11 10.95 9.97
CA LEU A 147 -11.44 11.08 8.56
C LEU A 147 -11.97 12.48 8.27
N SER A 148 -11.40 13.11 7.24
CA SER A 148 -11.85 14.41 6.74
C SER A 148 -12.91 14.23 5.66
N GLN A 149 -13.99 15.00 5.70
CA GLN A 149 -15.02 14.99 4.66
C GLN A 149 -14.44 15.48 3.32
N GLN A 150 -15.05 15.05 2.22
CA GLN A 150 -14.64 15.43 0.87
C GLN A 150 -15.07 16.85 0.53
#